data_AF-R8CIF3-F1
#
_entry.id   AF-R8CIF3-F1
#
_cell.length_a   1.000
_cell.length_b   1.000
_cell.length_c   1.000
_cell.angle_alpha   90.00
_cell.angle_beta   90.00
_cell.angle_gamma   90.00
#
_symmetry.space_group_name_H-M   'P 1'
#
loop_
_entity.id
_entity.type
_entity.pdbx_description
1 polymer ?
#
loop_
_entity_poly.entity_id
_entity_poly.type
_entity_poly.pdbx_seq_one_letter_code
_entity_poly.pdbx_strand_id
1 'polypeptide(L)' 'MARNRLKELAKDLVFVNDNLEKENVNELDITELKAHQNQIMDELIKGGYNTDLLVQYMKEYREVPVGEYNNWINS' A
#
# COMPACT_ATOMS: atom_id res chain seq x y z
N MET A 1 -4.11 18.32 8.94
CA MET A 1 -3.53 18.02 7.62
C MET A 1 -4.28 16.83 7.06
N ALA A 2 -4.71 16.88 5.80
CA ALA A 2 -5.34 15.72 5.17
C ALA A 2 -4.24 14.70 4.84
N ARG A 3 -4.44 13.42 5.15
CA ARG A 3 -3.49 12.37 4.79
C ARG A 3 -3.49 12.18 3.28
N ASN A 4 -2.31 11.95 2.70
CA ASN A 4 -2.17 11.72 1.27
C ASN A 4 -2.70 10.32 0.93
N ARG A 5 -3.88 10.25 0.30
CA ARG A 5 -4.56 8.98 0.01
C ARG A 5 -3.72 8.04 -0.87
N LEU A 6 -2.96 8.58 -1.82
CA LEU A 6 -2.10 7.74 -2.67
C LEU A 6 -0.97 7.09 -1.87
N LYS A 7 -0.40 7.80 -0.89
CA LYS A 7 0.60 7.23 0.04
C LYS A 7 -0.02 6.16 0.96
N GLU A 8 -1.27 6.35 1.38
CA GLU A 8 -1.98 5.30 2.14
C GLU A 8 -2.15 4.03 1.32
N LEU A 9 -2.63 4.16 0.08
CA LEU A 9 -2.80 3.03 -0.85
C LEU A 9 -1.45 2.34 -1.16
N ALA A 10 -0.38 3.11 -1.35
CA ALA A 10 0.98 2.57 -1.54
C ALA A 10 1.44 1.73 -0.33
N LYS A 11 1.25 2.26 0.87
CA LYS A 11 1.59 1.60 2.14
C LYS A 11 0.79 0.32 2.34
N ASP A 12 -0.51 0.35 2.08
CA ASP A 12 -1.39 -0.82 2.18
C ASP A 12 -1.02 -1.89 1.15
N LEU A 13 -0.68 -1.49 -0.09
CA LEU A 13 -0.26 -2.41 -1.14
C LEU A 13 1.08 -3.10 -0.82
N VAL A 14 2.05 -2.35 -0.28
CA VAL A 14 3.32 -2.94 0.21
C VAL A 14 3.03 -3.97 1.29
N PHE A 15 2.19 -3.65 2.27
CA PHE A 15 1.82 -4.58 3.33
C PHE A 15 1.17 -5.85 2.77
N VAL A 16 0.21 -5.73 1.85
CA VAL A 16 -0.47 -6.88 1.25
C VAL A 16 0.52 -7.76 0.47
N ASN A 17 1.38 -7.15 -0.35
CA ASN A 17 2.38 -7.88 -1.13
C ASN A 17 3.38 -8.62 -0.21
N ASP A 18 3.90 -7.93 0.82
CA ASP A 18 4.85 -8.54 1.77
C ASP A 18 4.22 -9.70 2.55
N ASN A 19 2.90 -9.67 2.80
CA ASN A 19 2.21 -10.80 3.44
C ASN A 19 1.92 -11.93 2.45
N LEU A 20 1.59 -11.63 1.19
CA LEU A 20 1.38 -12.66 0.16
C LEU A 20 2.68 -13.41 -0.20
N GLU A 21 3.84 -12.77 -0.04
CA GLU A 21 5.15 -13.38 -0.31
C GLU A 21 5.65 -14.31 0.83
N LYS A 22 4.98 -14.34 1.99
CA LYS A 22 5.37 -15.22 3.11
C LYS A 22 5.05 -16.68 2.78
N GLU A 23 6.03 -17.55 2.95
CA GLU A 23 5.93 -18.98 2.61
C GLU A 23 4.83 -19.75 3.38
N ASN A 24 4.38 -19.25 4.53
CA ASN A 24 3.47 -19.95 5.45
C ASN A 24 2.11 -19.27 5.64
N VAL A 25 1.59 -18.57 4.63
CA VAL A 25 0.26 -17.95 4.71
C VAL A 25 -0.82 -19.00 4.41
N ASN A 26 -1.84 -19.09 5.27
CA ASN A 26 -2.97 -20.00 5.07
C ASN A 26 -3.81 -19.57 3.85
N GLU A 27 -4.45 -20.50 3.15
CA GLU A 27 -5.30 -20.25 1.97
C GLU A 27 -6.43 -19.24 2.23
N LEU A 28 -7.01 -19.27 3.44
CA LEU A 28 -8.03 -18.30 3.84
C LEU A 28 -7.44 -16.89 3.89
N ASP A 29 -6.27 -16.74 4.53
CA ASP A 29 -5.56 -15.46 4.63
C ASP A 29 -5.11 -14.97 3.24
N ILE A 30 -4.66 -15.88 2.35
CA ILE A 30 -4.33 -15.53 0.95
C ILE A 30 -5.56 -14.96 0.24
N THR A 31 -6.74 -15.55 0.44
CA THR A 31 -7.98 -15.10 -0.20
C THR A 31 -8.36 -13.69 0.28
N GLU A 32 -8.27 -13.44 1.58
CA GLU A 32 -8.52 -12.12 2.16
C GLU A 32 -7.52 -11.08 1.69
N LEU A 33 -6.22 -11.42 1.67
CA LEU A 33 -5.16 -10.53 1.17
C LEU A 33 -5.34 -10.19 -0.31
N LYS A 34 -5.72 -11.15 -1.16
CA LYS A 34 -6.03 -10.90 -2.58
C LYS A 34 -7.28 -10.04 -2.74
N ALA A 35 -8.31 -10.26 -1.93
CA ALA A 35 -9.51 -9.41 -1.96
C ALA A 35 -9.15 -7.95 -1.58
N HIS A 36 -8.32 -7.77 -0.56
CA HIS A 36 -7.82 -6.46 -0.16
C HIS A 36 -6.94 -5.82 -1.26
N GLN A 37 -6.05 -6.60 -1.89
CA GLN A 37 -5.28 -6.14 -3.04
C GLN A 37 -6.19 -5.59 -4.15
N ASN A 38 -7.25 -6.33 -4.50
CA ASN A 38 -8.20 -5.92 -5.53
C ASN A 38 -8.95 -4.63 -5.14
N GLN A 39 -9.33 -4.47 -3.87
CA GLN A 39 -9.96 -3.23 -3.39
C GLN A 39 -9.03 -2.02 -3.56
N ILE A 40 -7.74 -2.17 -3.24
CA ILE A 40 -6.74 -1.12 -3.44
C ILE A 40 -6.62 -0.77 -4.93
N MET A 41 -6.53 -1.78 -5.80
CA MET A 41 -6.44 -1.56 -7.25
C MET A 41 -7.70 -0.87 -7.81
N ASP A 42 -8.89 -1.25 -7.36
CA ASP A 42 -10.14 -0.61 -7.73
C ASP A 42 -10.18 0.87 -7.32
N GLU A 43 -9.70 1.19 -6.11
CA GLU A 43 -9.59 2.57 -5.66
C GLU A 43 -8.59 3.38 -6.48
N LEU A 44 -7.45 2.77 -6.85
CA LEU A 44 -6.44 3.40 -7.70
C LEU A 44 -7.02 3.77 -9.07
N ILE A 45 -7.76 2.84 -9.69
CA ILE A 45 -8.41 3.04 -10.98
C ILE A 45 -9.52 4.09 -10.88
N LYS A 46 -10.42 3.97 -9.89
CA LYS A 46 -11.55 4.91 -9.71
C LYS A 46 -11.09 6.32 -9.40
N GLY A 47 -10.00 6.46 -8.64
CA GLY A 47 -9.42 7.76 -8.30
C GLY A 47 -8.55 8.38 -9.39
N GLY A 48 -8.27 7.65 -10.48
CA GLY A 48 -7.39 8.13 -11.55
C GLY A 48 -5.97 8.43 -11.06
N TYR A 49 -5.50 7.69 -10.06
CA TYR A 49 -4.19 7.95 -9.46
C TYR A 49 -3.05 7.57 -10.42
N ASN A 50 -1.96 8.32 -10.35
CA ASN A 50 -0.78 8.03 -11.16
C ASN A 50 -0.04 6.79 -10.63
N THR A 51 0.14 5.78 -11.49
CA THR A 51 0.79 4.51 -11.16
C THR A 51 2.30 4.64 -10.93
N ASP A 52 2.99 5.54 -11.63
CA ASP A 52 4.43 5.77 -11.43
C ASP A 52 4.66 6.39 -10.04
N LEU A 53 3.79 7.33 -9.66
CA LEU A 53 3.84 7.97 -8.34
C LEU A 53 3.50 6.99 -7.23
N LEU A 54 2.54 6.08 -7.45
CA LEU A 54 2.26 4.97 -6.55
C LEU A 54 3.52 4.12 -6.31
N VAL A 55 4.17 3.68 -7.39
CA VAL A 55 5.40 2.85 -7.30
C VAL A 55 6.51 3.61 -6.58
N GLN A 56 6.64 4.91 -6.80
CA GLN A 56 7.58 5.75 -6.05
C GLN A 56 7.26 5.75 -4.55
N TYR A 57 6.01 5.99 -4.15
CA TYR A 57 5.61 5.98 -2.74
C TYR A 57 5.74 4.60 -2.09
N MET A 58 5.57 3.51 -2.83
CA MET A 58 5.84 2.16 -2.32
C MET A 58 7.32 1.98 -1.97
N LYS A 59 8.25 2.52 -2.78
CA LYS A 59 9.69 2.49 -2.51
C LYS A 59 10.04 3.37 -1.31
N GLU A 60 9.54 4.61 -1.30
CA GLU A 60 9.74 5.54 -0.20
C GLU A 60 9.27 4.94 1.13
N TYR A 61 8.08 4.34 1.18
CA TYR A 61 7.55 3.73 2.40
C TYR A 61 8.49 2.68 3.02
N ARG A 62 9.17 1.88 2.19
CA ARG A 62 10.14 0.88 2.67
C ARG A 62 11.40 1.52 3.29
N GLU A 63 11.71 2.75 2.92
CA GLU A 63 12.90 3.49 3.37
C GLU A 63 12.58 4.48 4.51
N VAL A 64 11.30 4.85 4.70
CA VAL A 64 10.86 5.82 5.70
C VAL A 64 11.12 5.31 7.12
N PRO A 65 11.91 6.03 7.94
CA PRO A 65 12.06 5.72 9.35
C PRO A 65 10.74 5.85 10.11
N VAL A 66 10.52 5.02 11.13
CA VAL A 66 9.31 5.03 11.97
C VAL A 66 9.02 6.44 12.53
N GLY A 67 10.06 7.19 12.92
CA GLY A 67 9.93 8.56 13.44
C GLY A 67 9.49 9.60 12.40
N GLU A 68 9.68 9.33 11.11
CA GLU A 68 9.35 10.25 10.01
C GLU A 68 8.05 9.89 9.29
N TYR A 69 7.46 8.73 9.59
CA TYR A 69 6.25 8.23 8.95
C TYR A 69 5.11 9.26 8.95
N ASN A 70 4.87 9.93 10.08
CA ASN A 70 3.81 10.94 10.17
C ASN A 70 4.05 12.14 9.26
N ASN A 71 5.31 12.53 9.03
CA ASN A 71 5.61 13.63 8.11
C ASN A 71 5.46 13.18 6.66
N TRP A 72 5.90 11.96 6.36
CA TRP A 72 5.76 11.38 5.04
C TRP A 72 4.29 11.20 4.64
N ILE A 73 3.43 10.63 5.50
CA ILE A 73 2.02 10.36 5.15
C ILE A 73 1.16 11.63 5.03
N ASN A 74 1.58 12.74 5.66
CA ASN A 74 0.85 14.01 5.67
C ASN A 74 1.39 15.05 4.67
N SER A 75 2.43 14.72 3.89
CA SER A 75 2.94 15.55 2.79
C SER A 75 2.32 15.17 1.45
#